data_AF-A0A292RX33-F1
#
_entry.id   AF-A0A292RX33-F1
#
_cell.length_a   1.000
_cell.length_b   1.000
_cell.length_c   1.000
_cell.angle_alpha   90.00
_cell.angle_beta   90.00
_cell.angle_gamma   90.00
#
_symmetry.space_group_name_H-M   'P 1'
#
loop_
_entity.id
_entity.type
_entity.pdbx_description
1 polymer ?
#
loop_
_entity_poly.entity_id
_entity_poly.type
_entity_poly.pdbx_seq_one_letter_code
_entity_poly.pdbx_strand_id
1 'polypeptide(L)'
;MNAIILAGGKSSSMYATGATVHKALLPIMGIPNIERTIMMLHDYHISDIIIAVSILNHDFDYLTKKYSCRIEYIPIEGKNTLYTMKYLLHYIQETFVIEGDVVCAQNIFFPSNSSRYYVMNYTITECDAWHPILNSYGEIKSFEIGNQNTPALFGVSFWTGLSSTILKEHIAAISTFENLNNSDIFWDDFIQEILQDIKVKTIEILPEEACEMNTYEEYELAQHICTTYLSNCQKYFEHIYLVINSNNQHRLLRFVFDKYHSLRWHEQLLKHYDKKAFINCISKVFDENELPFVIKDNKNNEYGYFSIAEENDFILLRRLFIDKKYRGNNLGSQVVQFILTYARLKTKELRVNVYDRKAEAFYRKNGFVKNYICYHIH
;
A
#
# COMPACT_ATOMS: atom_id res chain seq x y z
N MET A 1 4.16 4.50 13.64
CA MET A 1 3.25 3.77 12.74
C MET A 1 3.82 2.41 12.33
N ASN A 2 3.00 1.36 12.43
CA ASN A 2 3.31 -0.02 12.03
C ASN A 2 2.08 -0.67 11.35
N ALA A 3 2.21 -1.93 10.92
CA ALA A 3 1.12 -2.72 10.37
C ALA A 3 1.10 -4.13 10.96
N ILE A 4 -0.10 -4.65 11.23
CA ILE A 4 -0.39 -6.04 11.56
C ILE A 4 -1.17 -6.64 10.39
N ILE A 5 -0.66 -7.73 9.83
CA ILE A 5 -1.33 -8.53 8.80
C ILE A 5 -1.81 -9.83 9.45
N LEU A 6 -3.12 -10.05 9.47
CA LEU A 6 -3.76 -11.22 10.06
C LEU A 6 -3.81 -12.36 9.02
N ALA A 7 -2.79 -13.23 9.04
CA ALA A 7 -2.61 -14.35 8.11
C ALA A 7 -2.64 -15.72 8.80
N GLY A 8 -3.34 -15.82 9.94
CA GLY A 8 -3.48 -17.07 10.73
C GLY A 8 -4.67 -17.96 10.32
N GLY A 9 -5.49 -17.51 9.38
CA GLY A 9 -6.70 -18.21 8.95
C GLY A 9 -6.44 -19.56 8.25
N LYS A 10 -7.41 -20.47 8.29
CA LYS A 10 -7.24 -21.82 7.70
C LYS A 10 -7.25 -21.85 6.17
N SER A 11 -7.71 -20.80 5.50
CA SER A 11 -7.88 -20.78 4.02
C SER A 11 -8.69 -21.97 3.48
N SER A 12 -9.60 -22.55 4.28
CA SER A 12 -10.29 -23.81 3.96
C SER A 12 -11.04 -23.78 2.63
N SER A 13 -11.72 -22.67 2.32
CA SER A 13 -12.46 -22.49 1.06
C SER A 13 -11.55 -22.56 -0.15
N MET A 14 -10.35 -21.97 -0.07
CA MET A 14 -9.35 -22.03 -1.15
C MET A 14 -8.75 -23.42 -1.31
N TYR A 15 -8.47 -24.13 -0.21
CA TYR A 15 -8.00 -25.51 -0.29
C TYR A 15 -9.05 -26.43 -0.89
N ALA A 16 -10.34 -26.20 -0.59
CA ALA A 16 -11.45 -26.96 -1.16
C ALA A 16 -11.57 -26.78 -2.69
N THR A 17 -11.12 -25.64 -3.23
CA THR A 17 -11.08 -25.36 -4.68
C THR A 17 -9.74 -25.69 -5.33
N GLY A 18 -8.82 -26.36 -4.61
CA GLY A 18 -7.57 -26.89 -5.16
C GLY A 18 -6.33 -26.01 -4.99
N ALA A 19 -6.40 -24.93 -4.22
CA ALA A 19 -5.19 -24.21 -3.79
C ALA A 19 -4.25 -25.14 -3.02
N THR A 20 -2.95 -24.89 -3.09
CA THR A 20 -1.92 -25.67 -2.37
C THR A 20 -1.13 -24.84 -1.36
N VAL A 21 -1.42 -23.53 -1.29
CA VAL A 21 -0.79 -22.57 -0.39
C VAL A 21 -1.84 -21.72 0.30
N HIS A 22 -1.47 -21.08 1.42
CA HIS A 22 -2.33 -20.16 2.14
C HIS A 22 -2.80 -19.00 1.24
N LYS A 23 -4.03 -18.49 1.43
CA LYS A 23 -4.62 -17.45 0.56
C LYS A 23 -3.74 -16.20 0.43
N ALA A 24 -3.18 -15.71 1.54
CA ALA A 24 -2.22 -14.59 1.54
C ALA A 24 -0.94 -14.84 0.71
N LEU A 25 -0.59 -16.10 0.42
CA LEU A 25 0.55 -16.49 -0.41
C LEU A 25 0.16 -16.83 -1.86
N LEU A 26 -1.13 -16.78 -2.22
CA LEU A 26 -1.55 -16.99 -3.60
C LEU A 26 -0.98 -15.88 -4.50
N PRO A 27 -0.42 -16.23 -5.67
CA PRO A 27 0.27 -15.28 -6.53
C PRO A 27 -0.69 -14.46 -7.40
N ILE A 28 -0.75 -13.16 -7.16
CA ILE A 28 -1.42 -12.21 -8.06
C ILE A 28 -0.39 -11.67 -9.05
N MET A 29 -0.57 -11.99 -10.32
CA MET A 29 0.37 -11.70 -11.41
C MET A 29 1.81 -12.21 -11.12
N GLY A 30 1.91 -13.40 -10.52
CA GLY A 30 3.19 -14.06 -10.21
C GLY A 30 3.84 -13.62 -8.90
N ILE A 31 3.20 -12.75 -8.11
CA ILE A 31 3.73 -12.24 -6.83
C ILE A 31 2.76 -12.63 -5.71
N PRO A 32 3.21 -13.28 -4.62
CA PRO A 32 2.33 -13.60 -3.50
C PRO A 32 1.60 -12.36 -2.98
N ASN A 33 0.29 -12.45 -2.72
CA ASN A 33 -0.53 -11.30 -2.34
C ASN A 33 0.07 -10.50 -1.16
N ILE A 34 0.54 -11.20 -0.14
CA ILE A 34 1.17 -10.56 1.03
C ILE A 34 2.42 -9.76 0.68
N GLU A 35 3.22 -10.18 -0.32
CA GLU A 35 4.36 -9.39 -0.76
C GLU A 35 3.92 -8.06 -1.40
N ARG A 36 2.80 -8.08 -2.15
CA ARG A 36 2.22 -6.86 -2.75
C ARG A 36 1.80 -5.89 -1.66
N THR A 37 1.10 -6.37 -0.63
CA THR A 37 0.71 -5.58 0.55
C THR A 37 1.93 -4.99 1.26
N ILE A 38 2.97 -5.79 1.50
CA ILE A 38 4.22 -5.34 2.12
C ILE A 38 4.89 -4.23 1.29
N MET A 39 4.98 -4.39 -0.03
CA MET A 39 5.55 -3.38 -0.92
C MET A 39 4.75 -2.06 -0.86
N MET A 40 3.41 -2.15 -0.83
CA MET A 40 2.54 -0.98 -0.70
C MET A 40 2.67 -0.28 0.66
N LEU A 41 2.88 -1.02 1.75
CA LEU A 41 3.18 -0.45 3.07
C LEU A 41 4.54 0.29 3.07
N HIS A 42 5.57 -0.31 2.44
CA HIS A 42 6.90 0.29 2.34
C HIS A 42 6.93 1.60 1.57
N ASP A 43 6.11 1.73 0.53
CA ASP A 43 5.94 2.98 -0.23
C ASP A 43 5.58 4.17 0.68
N TYR A 44 4.83 3.93 1.76
CA TYR A 44 4.44 4.93 2.76
C TYR A 44 5.29 4.88 4.04
N HIS A 45 6.48 4.29 3.96
CA HIS A 45 7.43 4.17 5.08
C HIS A 45 6.89 3.41 6.29
N ILE A 46 5.93 2.50 6.07
CA ILE A 46 5.43 1.58 7.10
C ILE A 46 6.29 0.32 7.02
N SER A 47 7.45 0.33 7.70
CA SER A 47 8.42 -0.78 7.64
C SER A 47 8.38 -1.72 8.85
N ASP A 48 7.76 -1.30 9.96
CA ASP A 48 7.47 -2.22 11.07
C ASP A 48 6.20 -2.99 10.71
N ILE A 49 6.38 -4.16 10.10
CA ILE A 49 5.29 -5.02 9.62
C ILE A 49 5.33 -6.32 10.39
N ILE A 50 4.24 -6.59 11.12
CA ILE A 50 3.99 -7.78 11.90
C ILE A 50 3.04 -8.67 11.11
N ILE A 51 3.42 -9.92 10.86
CA ILE A 51 2.61 -10.90 10.15
C ILE A 51 2.26 -12.00 11.12
N ALA A 52 0.99 -12.07 11.50
CA ALA A 52 0.49 -13.06 12.43
C ALA A 52 0.09 -14.33 11.65
N VAL A 53 0.73 -15.44 11.93
CA VAL A 53 0.54 -16.72 11.24
C VAL A 53 0.25 -17.84 12.23
N SER A 54 -0.37 -18.93 11.77
CA SER A 54 -0.49 -20.14 12.59
C SER A 54 0.90 -20.69 12.91
N ILE A 55 1.11 -21.22 14.13
CA ILE A 55 2.37 -21.87 14.55
C ILE A 55 2.85 -23.00 13.63
N LEU A 56 1.95 -23.58 12.83
CA LEU A 56 2.27 -24.67 11.91
C LEU A 56 2.68 -24.20 10.51
N ASN A 57 2.57 -22.89 10.22
CA ASN A 57 2.79 -22.36 8.88
C ASN A 57 4.08 -21.55 8.79
N HIS A 58 5.15 -22.23 8.37
CA HIS A 58 6.48 -21.65 8.15
C HIS A 58 6.69 -21.10 6.73
N ASP A 59 5.68 -21.16 5.86
CA ASP A 59 5.80 -20.68 4.48
C ASP A 59 5.99 -19.15 4.41
N PHE A 60 5.75 -18.43 5.50
CA PHE A 60 5.91 -16.98 5.61
C PHE A 60 7.32 -16.55 6.04
N ASP A 61 8.17 -17.46 6.52
CA ASP A 61 9.45 -17.13 7.18
C ASP A 61 10.43 -16.38 6.26
N TYR A 62 10.32 -16.61 4.95
CA TYR A 62 11.16 -15.93 3.96
C TYR A 62 10.93 -14.41 3.94
N LEU A 63 9.75 -13.94 4.37
CA LEU A 63 9.40 -12.52 4.40
C LEU A 63 10.27 -11.74 5.38
N THR A 64 10.75 -12.37 6.46
CA THR A 64 11.72 -11.73 7.37
C THR A 64 13.01 -11.39 6.67
N LYS A 65 13.55 -12.27 5.84
CA LYS A 65 14.81 -12.00 5.11
C LYS A 65 14.58 -11.09 3.90
N LYS A 66 13.48 -11.29 3.17
CA LYS A 66 13.22 -10.58 1.92
C LYS A 66 12.74 -9.15 2.14
N TYR A 67 11.94 -8.92 3.18
CA TYR A 67 11.27 -7.65 3.43
C TYR A 67 11.47 -7.08 4.85
N SER A 68 12.26 -7.73 5.71
CA SER A 68 12.47 -7.31 7.11
C SER A 68 11.21 -7.33 7.97
N CYS A 69 10.22 -8.15 7.64
CA CYS A 69 9.00 -8.32 8.43
C CYS A 69 9.25 -9.16 9.69
N ARG A 70 8.41 -8.98 10.71
CA ARG A 70 8.35 -9.84 11.90
C ARG A 70 7.24 -10.86 11.74
N ILE A 71 7.58 -12.14 11.85
CA ILE A 71 6.59 -13.22 11.92
C ILE A 71 6.24 -13.45 13.39
N GLU A 72 4.95 -13.39 13.70
CA GLU A 72 4.39 -13.74 15.01
C GLU A 72 3.58 -15.03 14.88
N TYR A 73 4.04 -16.09 15.52
CA TYR A 73 3.34 -17.37 15.49
C TYR A 73 2.28 -17.42 16.58
N ILE A 74 1.03 -17.60 16.17
CA ILE A 74 -0.11 -17.76 17.06
C ILE A 74 -0.14 -19.21 17.58
N PRO A 75 -0.01 -19.44 18.90
CA PRO A 75 0.29 -20.77 19.45
C PRO A 75 -0.78 -21.84 19.24
N ILE A 76 -2.04 -21.43 19.03
CA ILE A 76 -3.17 -22.36 18.88
C ILE A 76 -3.74 -22.20 17.49
N GLU A 77 -3.77 -23.31 16.75
CA GLU A 77 -4.33 -23.36 15.41
C GLU A 77 -5.85 -23.18 15.42
N GLY A 78 -6.37 -22.52 14.38
CA GLY A 78 -7.80 -22.48 14.11
C GLY A 78 -8.60 -21.60 15.05
N LYS A 79 -7.91 -20.78 15.85
CA LYS A 79 -8.53 -19.66 16.56
C LYS A 79 -8.79 -18.50 15.59
N ASN A 80 -9.81 -17.72 15.89
CA ASN A 80 -10.20 -16.54 15.12
C ASN A 80 -9.30 -15.33 15.44
N THR A 81 -9.69 -14.18 14.89
CA THR A 81 -8.91 -12.94 14.97
C THR A 81 -8.89 -12.34 16.38
N LEU A 82 -9.89 -12.56 17.25
CA LEU A 82 -9.84 -12.10 18.64
C LEU A 82 -8.66 -12.72 19.39
N TYR A 83 -8.52 -14.05 19.30
CA TYR A 83 -7.39 -14.75 19.91
C TYR A 83 -6.07 -14.24 19.36
N THR A 84 -5.97 -14.08 18.05
CA THR A 84 -4.77 -13.54 17.38
C THR A 84 -4.44 -12.14 17.92
N MET A 85 -5.42 -11.24 17.98
CA MET A 85 -5.23 -9.86 18.42
C MET A 85 -4.83 -9.74 19.89
N LYS A 86 -5.32 -10.64 20.77
CA LYS A 86 -4.87 -10.71 22.17
C LYS A 86 -3.35 -10.85 22.28
N TYR A 87 -2.74 -11.65 21.41
CA TYR A 87 -1.28 -11.88 21.41
C TYR A 87 -0.50 -10.69 20.82
N LEU A 88 -1.16 -9.78 20.13
CA LEU A 88 -0.55 -8.68 19.38
C LEU A 88 -0.84 -7.30 20.00
N LEU A 89 -1.52 -7.25 21.16
CA LEU A 89 -1.94 -6.01 21.83
C LEU A 89 -0.81 -4.99 21.99
N HIS A 90 0.41 -5.45 22.30
CA HIS A 90 1.58 -4.58 22.49
C HIS A 90 2.05 -3.90 21.21
N TYR A 91 1.62 -4.35 20.04
CA TYR A 91 1.93 -3.72 18.76
C TYR A 91 0.97 -2.61 18.36
N ILE A 92 -0.22 -2.53 18.98
CA ILE A 92 -1.26 -1.58 18.56
C ILE A 92 -0.90 -0.17 19.05
N GLN A 93 -0.28 0.63 18.19
CA GLN A 93 0.01 2.05 18.39
C GLN A 93 0.28 2.70 17.02
N GLU A 94 -0.66 3.50 16.52
CA GLU A 94 -0.62 3.99 15.14
C GLU A 94 -0.50 2.85 14.14
N THR A 95 -1.44 1.91 14.19
CA THR A 95 -1.32 0.60 13.57
C THR A 95 -2.36 0.41 12.50
N PHE A 96 -1.93 -0.04 11.32
CA PHE A 96 -2.83 -0.68 10.37
C PHE A 96 -3.12 -2.12 10.82
N VAL A 97 -4.38 -2.52 10.84
CA VAL A 97 -4.79 -3.92 10.97
C VAL A 97 -5.39 -4.33 9.63
N ILE A 98 -4.81 -5.37 9.01
CA ILE A 98 -5.10 -5.78 7.63
C ILE A 98 -5.41 -7.27 7.63
N GLU A 99 -6.55 -7.65 7.08
CA GLU A 99 -6.90 -9.06 6.88
C GLU A 99 -6.11 -9.67 5.70
N GLY A 100 -5.71 -10.94 5.85
CA GLY A 100 -4.78 -11.60 4.93
C GLY A 100 -5.36 -11.98 3.56
N ASP A 101 -6.68 -11.86 3.37
CA ASP A 101 -7.42 -12.01 2.11
C ASP A 101 -7.58 -10.71 1.33
N VAL A 102 -7.31 -9.55 1.92
CA VAL A 102 -7.41 -8.29 1.20
C VAL A 102 -6.37 -8.25 0.08
N VAL A 103 -6.85 -8.02 -1.15
CA VAL A 103 -6.03 -7.80 -2.34
C VAL A 103 -6.19 -6.35 -2.78
N CYS A 104 -5.09 -5.61 -2.76
CA CYS A 104 -5.06 -4.23 -3.25
C CYS A 104 -4.54 -4.19 -4.69
N ALA A 105 -5.30 -3.57 -5.60
CA ALA A 105 -4.81 -3.15 -6.90
C ALA A 105 -4.08 -1.80 -6.78
N GLN A 106 -4.69 -0.85 -6.08
CA GLN A 106 -4.15 0.46 -5.73
C GLN A 106 -3.63 0.48 -4.29
N ASN A 107 -2.60 1.28 -4.01
CA ASN A 107 -2.07 1.43 -2.66
C ASN A 107 -3.00 2.30 -1.78
N ILE A 108 -3.59 1.70 -0.75
CA ILE A 108 -4.58 2.34 0.14
C ILE A 108 -4.01 2.76 1.52
N PHE A 109 -2.75 2.43 1.82
CA PHE A 109 -2.18 2.51 3.18
C PHE A 109 -1.56 3.87 3.52
N PHE A 110 -2.20 4.96 3.12
CA PHE A 110 -1.66 6.29 3.40
C PHE A 110 -1.87 6.70 4.88
N PRO A 111 -0.87 7.34 5.51
CA PRO A 111 -0.96 7.81 6.89
C PRO A 111 -2.11 8.81 7.08
N SER A 112 -2.76 8.81 8.25
CA SER A 112 -3.61 9.94 8.68
C SER A 112 -3.60 10.10 10.19
N ASN A 113 -4.10 11.23 10.63
CA ASN A 113 -4.17 11.62 12.04
C ASN A 113 -5.46 11.16 12.72
N SER A 114 -6.31 10.40 12.04
CA SER A 114 -7.54 9.83 12.59
C SER A 114 -7.62 8.33 12.36
N SER A 115 -8.14 7.63 13.38
CA SER A 115 -8.52 6.23 13.24
C SER A 115 -9.65 6.08 12.23
N ARG A 116 -9.65 4.98 11.50
CA ARG A 116 -10.66 4.72 10.49
C ARG A 116 -10.81 3.25 10.17
N TYR A 117 -12.00 2.89 9.72
CA TYR A 117 -12.24 1.69 8.94
C TYR A 117 -12.21 2.01 7.46
N TYR A 118 -11.75 1.06 6.66
CA TYR A 118 -11.92 1.08 5.22
C TYR A 118 -13.22 0.36 4.90
N VAL A 119 -13.98 0.92 3.97
CA VAL A 119 -15.29 0.42 3.57
C VAL A 119 -15.39 0.31 2.07
N MET A 120 -16.25 -0.58 1.59
CA MET A 120 -16.50 -0.79 0.17
C MET A 120 -17.99 -0.94 -0.07
N ASN A 121 -18.48 -0.34 -1.16
CA ASN A 121 -19.81 -0.63 -1.64
C ASN A 121 -19.78 -1.88 -2.53
N TYR A 122 -20.04 -3.04 -1.93
CA TYR A 122 -19.98 -4.33 -2.61
C TYR A 122 -21.11 -4.47 -3.63
N THR A 123 -20.80 -5.04 -4.81
CA THR A 123 -21.83 -5.38 -5.80
C THR A 123 -22.79 -6.45 -5.28
N ILE A 124 -22.26 -7.38 -4.49
CA ILE A 124 -23.00 -8.42 -3.77
C ILE A 124 -22.48 -8.40 -2.34
N THR A 125 -23.30 -7.90 -1.43
CA THR A 125 -22.98 -7.80 -0.01
C THR A 125 -23.32 -9.10 0.71
N GLU A 126 -22.43 -9.53 1.62
CA GLU A 126 -22.68 -10.68 2.50
C GLU A 126 -23.87 -10.45 3.44
N CYS A 127 -24.48 -11.52 3.94
CA CYS A 127 -25.69 -11.41 4.77
C CYS A 127 -25.42 -10.92 6.19
N ASP A 128 -24.17 -10.97 6.63
CA ASP A 128 -23.65 -10.56 7.93
C ASP A 128 -22.67 -9.38 7.80
N ALA A 129 -22.64 -8.70 6.65
CA ALA A 129 -21.79 -7.53 6.44
C ALA A 129 -22.14 -6.38 7.39
N TRP A 130 -21.10 -5.68 7.85
CA TRP A 130 -21.21 -4.57 8.80
C TRP A 130 -21.20 -3.22 8.09
N HIS A 131 -22.31 -2.50 8.19
CA HIS A 131 -22.52 -1.19 7.57
C HIS A 131 -22.42 -0.06 8.61
N PRO A 132 -21.37 0.77 8.58
CA PRO A 132 -21.22 1.85 9.55
C PRO A 132 -22.26 2.96 9.34
N ILE A 133 -22.94 3.35 10.43
CA ILE A 133 -23.78 4.54 10.50
C ILE A 133 -22.94 5.70 11.04
N LEU A 134 -22.85 6.78 10.28
CA LEU A 134 -22.04 7.94 10.63
C LEU A 134 -22.86 9.03 11.35
N ASN A 135 -22.21 9.74 12.28
CA ASN A 135 -22.74 10.98 12.86
C ASN A 135 -22.48 12.19 11.94
N SER A 136 -22.91 13.39 12.34
CA SER A 136 -22.74 14.62 11.56
C SER A 136 -21.27 15.08 11.38
N TYR A 137 -20.32 14.47 12.09
CA TYR A 137 -18.88 14.72 11.98
C TYR A 137 -18.16 13.67 11.11
N GLY A 138 -18.90 12.71 10.55
CA GLY A 138 -18.34 11.60 9.76
C GLY A 138 -17.64 10.55 10.62
N GLU A 139 -17.99 10.45 11.90
CA GLU A 139 -17.48 9.42 12.82
C GLU A 139 -18.53 8.31 12.96
N ILE A 140 -18.08 7.07 13.10
CA ILE A 140 -18.94 5.89 13.25
C ILE A 140 -19.65 5.97 14.61
N LYS A 141 -20.98 5.89 14.58
CA LYS A 141 -21.85 5.89 15.76
C LYS A 141 -22.34 4.50 16.13
N SER A 142 -22.62 3.68 15.13
CA SER A 142 -23.14 2.32 15.26
C SER A 142 -22.95 1.56 13.94
N PHE A 143 -23.32 0.29 13.91
CA PHE A 143 -23.36 -0.52 12.69
C PHE A 143 -24.77 -1.09 12.49
N GLU A 144 -25.17 -1.20 11.23
CA GLU A 144 -26.25 -2.09 10.81
C GLU A 144 -25.63 -3.36 10.22
N ILE A 145 -26.16 -4.52 10.59
CA ILE A 145 -25.69 -5.82 10.08
C ILE A 145 -26.75 -6.35 9.12
N GLY A 146 -26.32 -6.76 7.93
CA GLY A 146 -27.21 -7.33 6.94
C GLY A 146 -26.77 -7.12 5.51
N ASN A 147 -27.53 -7.67 4.58
CA ASN A 147 -27.35 -7.38 3.16
C ASN A 147 -27.95 -6.01 2.82
N GLN A 148 -27.11 -4.98 2.73
CA GLN A 148 -27.52 -3.64 2.31
C GLN A 148 -26.71 -3.13 1.12
N ASN A 149 -27.28 -2.15 0.42
CA ASN A 149 -26.63 -1.43 -0.68
C ASN A 149 -25.99 -0.12 -0.15
N THR A 150 -25.20 -0.25 0.91
CA THR A 150 -24.41 0.83 1.51
C THR A 150 -22.99 0.32 1.74
N PRO A 151 -21.97 1.19 1.89
CA PRO A 151 -20.62 0.73 2.14
C PRO A 151 -20.53 -0.15 3.40
N ALA A 152 -19.84 -1.29 3.29
CA ALA A 152 -19.60 -2.23 4.38
C ALA A 152 -18.09 -2.31 4.69
N LEU A 153 -17.70 -2.85 5.85
CA LEU A 153 -16.29 -3.01 6.23
C LEU A 153 -15.50 -3.86 5.21
N PHE A 154 -14.26 -3.45 4.90
CA PHE A 154 -13.40 -4.03 3.85
C PHE A 154 -12.15 -4.78 4.40
N GLY A 155 -12.16 -5.22 5.67
CA GLY A 155 -11.02 -5.96 6.25
C GLY A 155 -9.73 -5.14 6.46
N VAL A 156 -9.80 -3.81 6.41
CA VAL A 156 -8.68 -2.91 6.74
C VAL A 156 -9.12 -1.82 7.70
N SER A 157 -8.31 -1.58 8.74
CA SER A 157 -8.50 -0.48 9.66
C SER A 157 -7.17 0.16 10.07
N PHE A 158 -7.23 1.40 10.55
CA PHE A 158 -6.09 2.11 11.11
C PHE A 158 -6.45 2.72 12.47
N TRP A 159 -5.56 2.55 13.45
CA TRP A 159 -5.80 2.95 14.83
C TRP A 159 -4.68 3.83 15.37
N THR A 160 -4.99 5.08 15.70
CA THR A 160 -4.03 6.06 16.22
C THR A 160 -4.53 6.77 17.47
N GLY A 161 -3.62 7.46 18.16
CA GLY A 161 -3.92 8.31 19.32
C GLY A 161 -4.69 7.58 20.43
N LEU A 162 -5.61 8.29 21.07
CA LEU A 162 -6.43 7.77 22.16
C LEU A 162 -7.26 6.53 21.75
N SER A 163 -7.78 6.51 20.53
CA SER A 163 -8.56 5.37 20.01
C SER A 163 -7.74 4.07 20.02
N SER A 164 -6.43 4.13 19.76
CA SER A 164 -5.57 2.94 19.83
C SER A 164 -5.38 2.43 21.26
N THR A 165 -5.31 3.33 22.26
CA THR A 165 -5.21 2.96 23.67
C THR A 165 -6.49 2.30 24.15
N ILE A 166 -7.63 2.92 23.88
CA ILE A 166 -8.95 2.39 24.27
C ILE A 166 -9.20 1.04 23.58
N LEU A 167 -8.87 0.91 22.30
CA LEU A 167 -9.01 -0.36 21.58
C LEU A 167 -8.20 -1.47 22.25
N LYS A 168 -6.93 -1.21 22.64
CA LYS A 168 -6.09 -2.19 23.32
C LYS A 168 -6.71 -2.67 24.63
N GLU A 169 -7.16 -1.72 25.45
CA GLU A 169 -7.79 -2.01 26.74
C GLU A 169 -9.08 -2.81 26.54
N HIS A 170 -9.86 -2.45 25.51
CA HIS A 170 -11.09 -3.14 25.15
C HIS A 170 -10.85 -4.59 24.72
N ILE A 171 -9.96 -4.82 23.75
CA ILE A 171 -9.61 -6.17 23.29
C ILE A 171 -9.10 -7.01 24.47
N ALA A 172 -8.31 -6.43 25.37
CA ALA A 172 -7.86 -7.12 26.58
C ALA A 172 -9.03 -7.50 27.52
N ALA A 173 -10.01 -6.61 27.69
CA ALA A 173 -11.18 -6.84 28.52
C ALA A 173 -12.11 -7.94 27.97
N ILE A 174 -12.39 -7.92 26.66
CA ILE A 174 -13.25 -8.93 26.00
C ILE A 174 -12.54 -10.28 25.80
N SER A 175 -11.22 -10.34 25.98
CA SER A 175 -10.39 -11.55 25.87
C SER A 175 -10.54 -12.52 27.06
N THR A 176 -11.79 -12.80 27.45
CA THR A 176 -12.14 -13.77 28.50
C THR A 176 -11.89 -15.21 28.03
N PHE A 177 -11.80 -16.16 28.98
CA PHE A 177 -11.63 -17.58 28.63
C PHE A 177 -12.75 -18.10 27.73
N GLU A 178 -13.99 -17.65 27.95
CA GLU A 178 -15.16 -18.02 27.16
C GLU A 178 -15.03 -17.49 25.73
N ASN A 179 -14.82 -16.17 25.58
CA ASN A 179 -14.75 -15.54 24.26
C ASN A 179 -13.59 -16.07 23.42
N LEU A 180 -12.42 -16.31 24.02
CA LEU A 180 -11.26 -16.87 23.32
C LEU A 180 -11.44 -18.34 22.90
N ASN A 181 -12.42 -19.04 23.46
CA ASN A 181 -12.76 -20.41 23.10
C ASN A 181 -13.95 -20.50 22.15
N ASN A 182 -14.65 -19.40 21.89
CA ASN A 182 -15.67 -19.31 20.87
C ASN A 182 -15.03 -18.96 19.52
N SER A 183 -15.18 -19.83 18.50
CA SER A 183 -14.67 -19.60 17.15
C SER A 183 -15.38 -18.49 16.39
N ASP A 184 -16.57 -18.11 16.86
CA ASP A 184 -17.47 -17.21 16.13
C ASP A 184 -17.32 -15.75 16.61
N ILE A 185 -16.33 -15.46 17.46
CA ILE A 185 -16.08 -14.11 18.01
C ILE A 185 -14.79 -13.50 17.46
N PHE A 186 -14.91 -12.49 16.62
CA PHE A 186 -13.80 -11.71 16.07
C PHE A 186 -13.40 -10.55 16.99
N TRP A 187 -12.24 -9.93 16.70
CA TRP A 187 -11.67 -8.88 17.57
C TRP A 187 -12.51 -7.60 17.60
N ASP A 188 -13.30 -7.37 16.56
CA ASP A 188 -14.11 -6.19 16.29
C ASP A 188 -15.62 -6.40 16.50
N ASP A 189 -16.08 -7.61 16.84
CA ASP A 189 -17.49 -7.89 17.14
C ASP A 189 -18.05 -7.05 18.28
N PHE A 190 -17.19 -6.67 19.24
CA PHE A 190 -17.57 -5.84 20.39
C PHE A 190 -17.17 -4.38 20.22
N ILE A 191 -16.79 -3.94 19.02
CA ILE A 191 -16.30 -2.56 18.82
C ILE A 191 -17.35 -1.50 19.18
N GLN A 192 -18.65 -1.84 19.05
CA GLN A 192 -19.76 -0.95 19.38
C GLN A 192 -19.73 -0.46 20.84
N GLU A 193 -19.18 -1.26 21.75
CA GLU A 193 -19.10 -0.94 23.18
C GLU A 193 -18.21 0.27 23.48
N ILE A 194 -17.28 0.59 22.59
CA ILE A 194 -16.32 1.69 22.78
C ILE A 194 -16.50 2.85 21.80
N LEU A 195 -17.47 2.79 20.86
CA LEU A 195 -17.66 3.83 19.83
C LEU A 195 -17.94 5.23 20.40
N GLN A 196 -18.53 5.32 21.60
CA GLN A 196 -18.77 6.59 22.27
C GLN A 196 -17.49 7.25 22.82
N ASP A 197 -16.45 6.45 23.06
CA ASP A 197 -15.19 6.87 23.70
C ASP A 197 -14.06 7.10 22.69
N ILE A 198 -14.26 6.68 21.44
CA ILE A 198 -13.28 6.78 20.35
C ILE A 198 -13.82 7.61 19.19
N LYS A 199 -12.90 8.14 18.39
CA LYS A 199 -13.23 8.81 17.13
C LYS A 199 -12.69 7.99 15.97
N VAL A 200 -13.60 7.36 15.24
CA VAL A 200 -13.26 6.48 14.10
C VAL A 200 -14.08 6.94 12.91
N LYS A 201 -13.42 7.18 11.77
CA LYS A 201 -14.06 7.57 10.51
C LYS A 201 -14.11 6.40 9.54
N THR A 202 -14.68 6.62 8.36
CA THR A 202 -14.58 5.68 7.24
C THR A 202 -13.76 6.26 6.09
N ILE A 203 -13.13 5.39 5.31
CA ILE A 203 -12.61 5.71 3.98
C ILE A 203 -13.18 4.69 3.01
N GLU A 204 -13.90 5.17 2.02
CA GLU A 204 -14.45 4.32 0.96
C GLU A 204 -13.38 3.98 -0.06
N ILE A 205 -13.29 2.70 -0.40
CA ILE A 205 -12.45 2.14 -1.46
C ILE A 205 -13.36 1.65 -2.57
N LEU A 206 -12.98 1.94 -3.81
CA LEU A 206 -13.75 1.53 -4.97
C LEU A 206 -13.49 0.04 -5.29
N PRO A 207 -14.49 -0.71 -5.81
CA PRO A 207 -14.32 -2.12 -6.17
C PRO A 207 -13.22 -2.40 -7.22
N GLU A 208 -12.82 -1.40 -8.01
CA GLU A 208 -11.68 -1.50 -8.93
C GLU A 208 -10.30 -1.25 -8.27
N GLU A 209 -10.27 -0.78 -7.03
CA GLU A 209 -9.04 -0.44 -6.30
C GLU A 209 -8.57 -1.57 -5.38
N ALA A 210 -9.49 -2.40 -4.89
CA ALA A 210 -9.18 -3.55 -4.05
C ALA A 210 -10.36 -4.55 -4.05
N CYS A 211 -10.13 -5.77 -3.57
CA CYS A 211 -11.17 -6.76 -3.29
C CYS A 211 -10.70 -7.73 -2.19
N GLU A 212 -11.59 -8.60 -1.72
CA GLU A 212 -11.24 -9.76 -0.89
C GLU A 212 -10.99 -10.98 -1.78
N MET A 213 -10.41 -12.03 -1.18
CA MET A 213 -9.99 -13.25 -1.87
C MET A 213 -10.18 -14.48 -0.96
N ASN A 214 -11.45 -14.87 -0.80
CA ASN A 214 -11.94 -16.01 -0.05
C ASN A 214 -12.37 -17.19 -0.94
N THR A 215 -12.80 -16.91 -2.16
CA THR A 215 -13.21 -17.90 -3.17
C THR A 215 -12.30 -17.89 -4.41
N TYR A 216 -12.41 -18.93 -5.26
CA TYR A 216 -11.65 -18.96 -6.52
C TYR A 216 -12.15 -17.88 -7.50
N GLU A 217 -13.45 -17.62 -7.51
CA GLU A 217 -14.08 -16.56 -8.29
C GLU A 217 -13.53 -15.18 -7.88
N GLU A 218 -13.38 -14.93 -6.58
CA GLU A 218 -12.74 -13.72 -6.07
C GLU A 218 -11.24 -13.66 -6.39
N TYR A 219 -10.55 -14.80 -6.43
CA TYR A 219 -9.16 -14.83 -6.88
C TYR A 219 -9.02 -14.42 -8.36
N GLU A 220 -9.91 -14.90 -9.25
CA GLU A 220 -9.94 -14.45 -10.64
C GLU A 220 -10.28 -12.95 -10.75
N LEU A 221 -11.21 -12.45 -9.93
CA LEU A 221 -11.50 -11.02 -9.83
C LEU A 221 -10.26 -10.22 -9.39
N ALA A 222 -9.56 -10.69 -8.36
CA ALA A 222 -8.34 -10.09 -7.83
C ALA A 222 -7.25 -9.99 -8.92
N GLN A 223 -7.05 -11.06 -9.70
CA GLN A 223 -6.16 -11.05 -10.86
C GLN A 223 -6.58 -10.01 -11.89
N HIS A 224 -7.88 -9.95 -12.20
CA HIS A 224 -8.43 -9.03 -13.19
C HIS A 224 -8.27 -7.56 -12.78
N ILE A 225 -8.65 -7.18 -11.55
CA ILE A 225 -8.55 -5.78 -11.10
C ILE A 225 -7.08 -5.33 -11.03
N CYS A 226 -6.18 -6.20 -10.56
CA CYS A 226 -4.75 -5.89 -10.46
C CYS A 226 -4.12 -5.74 -11.85
N THR A 227 -4.44 -6.64 -12.77
CA THR A 227 -3.96 -6.58 -14.16
C THR A 227 -4.47 -5.31 -14.85
N THR A 228 -5.76 -4.99 -14.68
CA THR A 228 -6.39 -3.81 -15.26
C THR A 228 -5.75 -2.54 -14.73
N TYR A 229 -5.56 -2.43 -13.41
CA TYR A 229 -4.93 -1.27 -12.79
C TYR A 229 -3.48 -1.08 -13.27
N LEU A 230 -2.66 -2.13 -13.25
CA LEU A 230 -1.24 -2.06 -13.62
C LEU A 230 -1.00 -1.89 -15.13
N SER A 231 -1.98 -2.23 -15.98
CA SER A 231 -1.94 -1.96 -17.42
C SER A 231 -1.95 -0.47 -17.73
N ASN A 232 -2.51 0.36 -16.83
CA ASN A 232 -2.56 1.80 -16.98
C ASN A 232 -1.50 2.47 -16.10
N CYS A 233 -0.31 2.64 -16.67
CA CYS A 233 0.81 3.31 -16.00
C CYS A 233 0.45 4.71 -15.49
N GLN A 234 -0.32 5.49 -16.25
CA GLN A 234 -0.74 6.83 -15.82
C GLN A 234 -1.60 6.76 -14.56
N LYS A 235 -2.63 5.89 -14.55
CA LYS A 235 -3.51 5.69 -13.39
C LYS A 235 -2.73 5.28 -12.14
N TYR A 236 -1.73 4.41 -12.27
CA TYR A 236 -0.88 4.00 -11.15
C TYR A 236 -0.21 5.19 -10.44
N PHE A 237 0.37 6.12 -11.21
CA PHE A 237 1.11 7.24 -10.64
C PHE A 237 0.20 8.41 -10.20
N GLU A 238 -1.01 8.53 -10.73
CA GLU A 238 -1.94 9.61 -10.36
C GLU A 238 -2.42 9.53 -8.90
N HIS A 239 -2.42 8.33 -8.30
CA HIS A 239 -2.94 8.06 -6.95
C HIS A 239 -1.83 7.76 -5.93
N ILE A 240 -0.71 8.48 -6.02
CA ILE A 240 0.41 8.34 -5.10
C ILE A 240 0.57 9.62 -4.29
N TYR A 241 0.62 9.47 -2.97
CA TYR A 241 0.90 10.56 -2.05
C TYR A 241 2.34 10.50 -1.56
N LEU A 242 3.12 11.54 -1.83
CA LEU A 242 4.43 11.68 -1.20
C LEU A 242 4.27 12.43 0.11
N VAL A 243 5.00 12.00 1.13
CA VAL A 243 5.10 12.71 2.41
C VAL A 243 6.53 13.20 2.57
N ILE A 244 6.73 14.51 2.45
CA ILE A 244 8.04 15.11 2.77
C ILE A 244 8.06 15.52 4.24
N ASN A 245 9.05 15.01 4.98
CA ASN A 245 9.39 15.49 6.32
C ASN A 245 10.33 16.71 6.20
N SER A 246 9.77 17.87 5.84
CA SER A 246 10.48 19.14 5.97
C SER A 246 9.80 19.97 7.06
N ASN A 247 10.51 20.25 8.16
CA ASN A 247 10.08 21.13 9.26
C ASN A 247 8.78 20.72 9.99
N ASN A 248 8.58 19.43 10.28
CA ASN A 248 7.36 18.92 10.95
C ASN A 248 6.04 19.26 10.23
N GLN A 249 6.08 19.52 8.91
CA GLN A 249 4.89 19.68 8.08
C GLN A 249 4.82 18.56 7.06
N HIS A 250 3.84 17.67 7.21
CA HIS A 250 3.50 16.69 6.19
C HIS A 250 2.91 17.43 4.99
N ARG A 251 3.59 17.38 3.85
CA ARG A 251 3.05 17.85 2.57
C ARG A 251 2.70 16.65 1.72
N LEU A 252 1.45 16.59 1.28
CA LEU A 252 0.98 15.65 0.28
C LEU A 252 1.41 16.16 -1.10
N LEU A 253 2.24 15.40 -1.79
CA LEU A 253 2.52 15.61 -3.21
C LEU A 253 1.90 14.49 -4.04
N ARG A 254 1.57 14.81 -5.28
CA ARG A 254 0.98 13.92 -6.28
C ARG A 254 1.80 13.95 -7.56
N PHE A 255 1.78 12.85 -8.31
CA PHE A 255 2.33 12.83 -9.67
C PHE A 255 1.23 13.15 -10.67
N VAL A 256 1.51 14.11 -11.53
CA VAL A 256 0.54 14.58 -12.53
C VAL A 256 1.14 14.35 -13.90
N PHE A 257 0.48 13.52 -14.70
CA PHE A 257 0.83 13.37 -16.10
C PHE A 257 0.60 14.70 -16.82
N ASP A 258 1.70 15.35 -17.22
CA ASP A 258 1.66 16.72 -17.73
C ASP A 258 2.82 16.94 -18.68
N LYS A 259 2.61 16.59 -19.96
CA LYS A 259 3.64 16.73 -21.00
C LYS A 259 4.13 18.17 -21.11
N TYR A 260 3.24 19.15 -21.02
CA TYR A 260 3.57 20.56 -21.22
C TYR A 260 4.51 21.11 -20.14
N HIS A 261 4.15 20.96 -18.85
CA HIS A 261 5.03 21.40 -17.76
C HIS A 261 6.31 20.56 -17.68
N SER A 262 6.25 19.28 -18.06
CA SER A 262 7.43 18.43 -18.13
C SER A 262 8.47 18.92 -19.15
N LEU A 263 8.06 19.56 -20.26
CA LEU A 263 9.01 20.19 -21.19
C LEU A 263 9.81 21.32 -20.50
N ARG A 264 9.14 22.16 -19.71
CA ARG A 264 9.79 23.24 -18.96
C ARG A 264 10.78 22.69 -17.93
N TRP A 265 10.43 21.61 -17.25
CA TRP A 265 11.35 20.93 -16.33
C TRP A 265 12.52 20.26 -17.05
N HIS A 266 12.28 19.69 -18.23
CA HIS A 266 13.34 19.13 -19.05
C HIS A 266 14.36 20.20 -19.48
N GLU A 267 13.91 21.40 -19.86
CA GLU A 267 14.83 22.51 -20.12
C GLU A 267 15.70 22.86 -18.90
N GLN A 268 15.12 22.82 -17.69
CA GLN A 268 15.89 23.05 -16.45
C GLN A 268 16.93 21.95 -16.20
N LEU A 269 16.59 20.69 -16.47
CA LEU A 269 17.52 19.57 -16.44
C LEU A 269 18.67 19.79 -17.43
N LEU A 270 18.39 20.17 -18.69
CA LEU A 270 19.42 20.44 -19.70
C LEU A 270 20.32 21.62 -19.28
N LYS A 271 19.74 22.69 -18.75
CA LYS A 271 20.49 23.84 -18.22
C LYS A 271 21.40 23.42 -17.05
N HIS A 272 20.95 22.50 -16.19
CA HIS A 272 21.76 21.99 -15.08
C HIS A 272 23.03 21.27 -15.54
N TYR A 273 22.96 20.53 -16.65
CA TYR A 273 24.10 19.82 -17.25
C TYR A 273 24.87 20.63 -18.30
N ASP A 274 24.59 21.94 -18.41
CA ASP A 274 25.13 22.84 -19.45
C ASP A 274 24.95 22.32 -20.89
N LYS A 275 23.83 21.62 -21.14
CA LYS A 275 23.45 21.07 -22.45
C LYS A 275 22.52 22.01 -23.21
N LYS A 276 22.81 23.31 -23.21
CA LYS A 276 21.95 24.35 -23.79
C LYS A 276 21.68 24.17 -25.29
N ALA A 277 22.62 23.56 -26.02
CA ALA A 277 22.47 23.26 -27.45
C ALA A 277 21.27 22.35 -27.78
N PHE A 278 20.80 21.54 -26.82
CA PHE A 278 19.67 20.62 -27.00
C PHE A 278 18.31 21.27 -26.67
N ILE A 279 18.30 22.49 -26.14
CA ILE A 279 17.06 23.21 -25.78
C ILE A 279 16.24 23.58 -27.04
N ASN A 280 16.87 23.75 -28.20
CA ASN A 280 16.14 24.14 -29.42
C ASN A 280 15.42 22.96 -30.12
N CYS A 281 15.54 21.72 -29.62
CA CYS A 281 14.92 20.51 -30.17
C CYS A 281 13.68 20.05 -29.38
N ILE A 282 12.87 20.99 -28.85
CA ILE A 282 11.76 20.70 -27.92
C ILE A 282 10.60 19.89 -28.55
N SER A 283 10.43 19.90 -29.88
CA SER A 283 9.25 19.34 -30.55
C SER A 283 9.13 17.81 -30.51
N LYS A 284 10.18 17.07 -30.10
CA LYS A 284 10.20 15.61 -29.90
C LYS A 284 11.02 15.18 -28.68
N VAL A 285 10.71 15.77 -27.52
CA VAL A 285 11.49 15.53 -26.29
C VAL A 285 11.16 14.19 -25.61
N PHE A 286 9.93 13.71 -25.73
CA PHE A 286 9.50 12.44 -25.13
C PHE A 286 9.16 11.47 -26.25
N ASP A 287 9.68 10.24 -26.16
CA ASP A 287 9.32 9.16 -27.09
C ASP A 287 7.83 8.78 -26.93
N GLU A 288 7.26 8.06 -27.90
CA GLU A 288 5.84 7.67 -27.86
C GLU A 288 5.50 6.82 -26.63
N ASN A 289 6.45 5.99 -26.17
CA ASN A 289 6.32 5.17 -24.98
C ASN A 289 6.85 5.84 -23.69
N GLU A 290 7.28 7.11 -23.75
CA GLU A 290 7.79 7.85 -22.60
C GLU A 290 6.68 8.68 -21.94
N LEU A 291 6.38 8.36 -20.69
CA LEU A 291 5.34 9.01 -19.88
C LEU A 291 6.00 9.96 -18.87
N PRO A 292 5.85 11.29 -19.05
CA PRO A 292 6.40 12.26 -18.13
C PRO A 292 5.38 12.72 -17.07
N PHE A 293 5.84 12.83 -15.83
CA PHE A 293 5.06 13.22 -14.67
C PHE A 293 5.72 14.39 -13.95
N VAL A 294 4.91 15.39 -13.60
CA VAL A 294 5.31 16.51 -12.75
C VAL A 294 4.88 16.25 -11.32
N ILE A 295 5.77 16.54 -10.37
CA ILE A 295 5.52 16.39 -8.95
C ILE A 295 4.90 17.68 -8.44
N LYS A 296 3.64 17.63 -8.01
CA LYS A 296 2.88 18.82 -7.57
C LYS A 296 2.34 18.64 -6.14
N ASP A 297 2.17 19.73 -5.39
CA ASP A 297 1.35 19.70 -4.16
C ASP A 297 -0.13 20.01 -4.45
N ASN A 298 -0.97 19.96 -3.41
CA ASN A 298 -2.39 20.28 -3.50
C ASN A 298 -2.69 21.74 -3.92
N LYS A 299 -1.70 22.64 -3.84
CA LYS A 299 -1.79 24.03 -4.31
C LYS A 299 -1.20 24.20 -5.72
N ASN A 300 -0.91 23.09 -6.40
CA ASN A 300 -0.28 23.03 -7.72
C ASN A 300 1.13 23.63 -7.80
N ASN A 301 1.85 23.77 -6.66
CA ASN A 301 3.27 24.12 -6.72
C ASN A 301 4.07 22.92 -7.23
N GLU A 302 5.05 23.17 -8.09
CA GLU A 302 5.86 22.12 -8.70
C GLU A 302 7.19 21.91 -7.94
N TYR A 303 7.58 20.64 -7.81
CA TYR A 303 8.75 20.22 -7.03
C TYR A 303 9.85 19.56 -7.89
N GLY A 304 9.49 19.14 -9.10
CA GLY A 304 10.36 18.44 -10.02
C GLY A 304 9.53 17.64 -11.01
N TYR A 305 10.22 16.80 -11.77
CA TYR A 305 9.57 15.89 -12.70
C TYR A 305 10.38 14.61 -12.86
N PHE A 306 9.72 13.59 -13.39
CA PHE A 306 10.37 12.39 -13.87
C PHE A 306 9.70 11.89 -15.14
N SER A 307 10.36 11.00 -15.87
CA SER A 307 9.74 10.27 -16.98
C SER A 307 10.18 8.83 -16.98
N ILE A 308 9.24 7.96 -17.32
CA ILE A 308 9.44 6.52 -17.42
C ILE A 308 9.08 6.05 -18.81
N ALA A 309 9.80 5.07 -19.33
CA ALA A 309 9.41 4.31 -20.51
C ALA A 309 9.17 2.86 -20.10
N GLU A 310 8.01 2.34 -20.47
CA GLU A 310 7.67 0.95 -20.24
C GLU A 310 8.13 0.12 -21.45
N GLU A 311 9.09 -0.78 -21.21
CA GLU A 311 9.59 -1.74 -22.18
C GLU A 311 9.06 -3.14 -21.81
N ASN A 312 9.25 -4.13 -22.69
CA ASN A 312 8.72 -5.48 -22.47
C ASN A 312 9.26 -6.12 -21.19
N ASP A 313 10.57 -6.06 -20.96
CA ASP A 313 11.23 -6.75 -19.85
C ASP A 313 11.62 -5.84 -18.67
N PHE A 314 11.51 -4.51 -18.85
CA PHE A 314 11.94 -3.55 -17.83
C PHE A 314 11.14 -2.25 -17.88
N ILE A 315 11.14 -1.54 -16.76
CA ILE A 315 10.74 -0.14 -16.68
C ILE A 315 12.01 0.70 -16.68
N LEU A 316 12.12 1.68 -17.57
CA LEU A 316 13.24 2.61 -17.62
C LEU A 316 12.85 3.95 -17.03
N LEU A 317 13.40 4.29 -15.86
CA LEU A 317 13.40 5.66 -15.37
C LEU A 317 14.41 6.47 -16.19
N ARG A 318 13.89 7.13 -17.24
CA ARG A 318 14.67 7.89 -18.21
C ARG A 318 15.20 9.18 -17.63
N ARG A 319 14.35 9.87 -16.86
CA ARG A 319 14.66 11.21 -16.34
C ARG A 319 14.12 11.36 -14.93
N LEU A 320 14.92 11.97 -14.06
CA LEU A 320 14.50 12.42 -12.74
C LEU A 320 15.20 13.73 -12.46
N PHE A 321 14.44 14.77 -12.18
CA PHE A 321 14.99 16.07 -11.81
C PHE A 321 14.14 16.73 -10.73
N ILE A 322 14.75 16.93 -9.58
CA ILE A 322 14.16 17.64 -8.45
C ILE A 322 14.73 19.05 -8.39
N ASP A 323 13.87 20.05 -8.14
CA ASP A 323 14.30 21.43 -7.93
C ASP A 323 15.35 21.50 -6.83
N LYS A 324 16.40 22.32 -7.03
CA LYS A 324 17.48 22.52 -6.07
C LYS A 324 16.96 22.86 -4.67
N LYS A 325 15.86 23.62 -4.54
CA LYS A 325 15.26 24.00 -3.25
C LYS A 325 14.69 22.82 -2.44
N TYR A 326 14.37 21.70 -3.11
CA TYR A 326 13.76 20.53 -2.48
C TYR A 326 14.68 19.31 -2.37
N ARG A 327 15.90 19.39 -2.90
CA ARG A 327 16.92 18.32 -2.77
C ARG A 327 17.34 18.15 -1.31
N GLY A 328 17.69 16.92 -0.94
CA GLY A 328 18.12 16.57 0.41
C GLY A 328 16.99 16.13 1.36
N ASN A 329 15.73 16.28 0.97
CA ASN A 329 14.56 15.90 1.78
C ASN A 329 13.94 14.55 1.39
N ASN A 330 14.76 13.60 0.93
CA ASN A 330 14.35 12.25 0.49
C ASN A 330 13.35 12.17 -0.69
N LEU A 331 12.86 13.28 -1.23
CA LEU A 331 11.87 13.31 -2.32
C LEU A 331 12.26 12.45 -3.54
N GLY A 332 13.49 12.60 -4.05
CA GLY A 332 13.94 11.81 -5.18
C GLY A 332 13.98 10.30 -4.90
N SER A 333 14.37 9.91 -3.68
CA SER A 333 14.37 8.50 -3.26
C SER A 333 12.95 7.95 -3.14
N GLN A 334 11.99 8.73 -2.65
CA GLN A 334 10.57 8.32 -2.64
C GLN A 334 10.05 8.10 -4.06
N VAL A 335 10.32 9.01 -5.00
CA VAL A 335 9.93 8.83 -6.42
C VAL A 335 10.49 7.52 -6.98
N VAL A 336 11.77 7.23 -6.74
CA VAL A 336 12.40 5.98 -7.17
C VAL A 336 11.74 4.76 -6.51
N GLN A 337 11.40 4.84 -5.23
CA GLN A 337 10.72 3.76 -4.50
C GLN A 337 9.37 3.41 -5.12
N PHE A 338 8.52 4.40 -5.41
CA PHE A 338 7.23 4.15 -6.07
C PHE A 338 7.36 3.53 -7.46
N ILE A 339 8.35 3.98 -8.24
CA ILE A 339 8.62 3.40 -9.57
C ILE A 339 9.16 1.96 -9.43
N LEU A 340 9.97 1.69 -8.40
CA LEU A 340 10.46 0.35 -8.10
C LEU A 340 9.31 -0.58 -7.71
N THR A 341 8.38 -0.13 -6.88
CA THR A 341 7.18 -0.88 -6.52
C THR A 341 6.34 -1.17 -7.76
N TYR A 342 6.12 -0.18 -8.63
CA TYR A 342 5.44 -0.38 -9.92
C TYR A 342 6.12 -1.46 -10.79
N ALA A 343 7.44 -1.37 -10.97
CA ALA A 343 8.21 -2.33 -11.76
C ALA A 343 8.09 -3.75 -11.19
N ARG A 344 8.27 -3.89 -9.86
CA ARG A 344 8.15 -5.17 -9.16
C ARG A 344 6.76 -5.77 -9.28
N LEU A 345 5.69 -4.97 -9.11
CA LEU A 345 4.29 -5.42 -9.26
C LEU A 345 3.98 -5.93 -10.68
N LYS A 346 4.75 -5.48 -11.68
CA LYS A 346 4.69 -5.95 -13.07
C LYS A 346 5.74 -7.00 -13.40
N THR A 347 6.45 -7.53 -12.39
CA THR A 347 7.55 -8.50 -12.51
C THR A 347 8.66 -8.06 -13.48
N LYS A 348 8.92 -6.75 -13.52
CA LYS A 348 9.93 -6.10 -14.38
C LYS A 348 11.09 -5.54 -13.57
N GLU A 349 12.27 -5.50 -14.18
CA GLU A 349 13.41 -4.76 -13.65
C GLU A 349 13.18 -3.25 -13.72
N LEU A 350 13.69 -2.49 -12.74
CA LEU A 350 13.82 -1.04 -12.87
C LEU A 350 15.23 -0.67 -13.34
N ARG A 351 15.32 0.03 -14.46
CA ARG A 351 16.58 0.52 -15.04
C ARG A 351 16.64 2.05 -15.00
N VAL A 352 17.86 2.59 -14.87
CA VAL A 352 18.13 4.04 -14.87
C VAL A 352 19.33 4.38 -15.74
N ASN A 353 19.28 5.55 -16.36
CA ASN A 353 20.44 6.16 -17.00
C ASN A 353 21.21 7.03 -16.00
N VAL A 354 22.54 6.89 -15.99
CA VAL A 354 23.42 7.62 -15.08
C VAL A 354 24.39 8.47 -15.88
N TYR A 355 24.30 9.79 -15.72
CA TYR A 355 25.03 10.75 -16.55
C TYR A 355 26.20 11.44 -15.82
N ASP A 356 26.24 11.37 -14.48
CA ASP A 356 27.33 11.91 -13.68
C ASP A 356 27.55 11.11 -12.38
N ARG A 357 28.63 11.44 -11.65
CA ARG A 357 29.00 10.79 -10.39
C ARG A 357 28.00 11.04 -9.25
N LYS A 358 27.26 12.15 -9.26
CA LYS A 358 26.27 12.46 -8.22
C LYS A 358 25.01 11.61 -8.40
N ALA A 359 24.54 11.47 -9.64
CA ALA A 359 23.47 10.55 -10.01
C ALA A 359 23.88 9.11 -9.71
N GLU A 360 25.12 8.70 -10.01
CA GLU A 360 25.63 7.37 -9.64
C GLU A 360 25.53 7.13 -8.14
N ALA A 361 26.04 8.05 -7.33
CA ALA A 361 25.99 7.94 -5.87
C ALA A 361 24.54 7.88 -5.36
N PHE A 362 23.64 8.68 -5.94
CA PHE A 362 22.21 8.66 -5.62
C PHE A 362 21.59 7.30 -5.91
N TYR A 363 21.76 6.73 -7.10
CA TYR A 363 21.15 5.45 -7.45
C TYR A 363 21.77 4.28 -6.67
N ARG A 364 23.08 4.26 -6.44
CA ARG A 364 23.73 3.26 -5.58
C ARG A 364 23.18 3.28 -4.15
N LYS A 365 22.92 4.48 -3.60
CA LYS A 365 22.29 4.62 -2.27
C LYS A 365 20.87 4.02 -2.24
N ASN A 366 20.17 4.02 -3.37
CA ASN A 366 18.85 3.40 -3.52
C ASN A 366 18.93 1.94 -4.00
N GLY A 367 20.07 1.27 -3.84
CA GLY A 367 20.23 -0.17 -4.09
C GLY A 367 20.54 -0.57 -5.54
N PHE A 368 20.73 0.39 -6.46
CA PHE A 368 21.03 0.05 -7.85
C PHE A 368 22.46 -0.47 -8.03
N VAL A 369 22.60 -1.49 -8.88
CA VAL A 369 23.88 -2.08 -9.27
C VAL A 369 24.15 -1.81 -10.76
N LYS A 370 25.41 -1.55 -11.11
CA LYS A 370 25.83 -1.33 -12.50
C LYS A 370 25.79 -2.65 -13.27
N ASN A 371 25.17 -2.65 -14.45
CA ASN A 371 25.11 -3.79 -15.37
C ASN A 371 25.40 -3.32 -16.80
N TYR A 372 26.50 -3.79 -17.39
CA TYR A 372 27.09 -3.52 -18.71
C TYR A 372 26.84 -2.12 -19.35
N ILE A 373 25.58 -1.75 -19.59
CA ILE A 373 25.13 -0.54 -20.31
C ILE A 373 24.36 0.46 -19.40
N CYS A 374 23.79 0.04 -18.26
CA CYS A 374 22.99 0.89 -17.36
C CYS A 374 23.10 0.49 -15.87
N TYR A 375 22.31 1.12 -14.99
CA TYR A 375 22.13 0.69 -13.60
C TYR A 375 20.74 0.08 -13.44
N HIS A 376 20.62 -1.00 -12.66
CA HIS A 376 19.38 -1.75 -12.48
C HIS A 376 19.19 -2.19 -11.03
N ILE A 377 17.94 -2.51 -10.67
CA ILE A 377 17.55 -3.16 -9.42
C ILE A 377 16.37 -4.10 -9.70
N HIS A 378 16.37 -5.25 -9.01
CA HIS A 378 15.31 -6.25 -9.06
C HIS A 378 14.28 -6.02 -7.94
#